data_AF-A0A0P9CM32-F1
#
_entry.id   AF-A0A0P9CM32-F1
#
_cell.length_a   1.000
_cell.length_b   1.000
_cell.length_c   1.000
_cell.angle_alpha   90.00
_cell.angle_beta   90.00
_cell.angle_gamma   90.00
#
_symmetry.space_group_name_H-M   'P 1'
#
loop_
_entity.id
_entity.type
_entity.pdbx_description
1 polymer ?
#
loop_
_entity_poly.entity_id
_entity_poly.type
_entity_poly.pdbx_seq_one_letter_code
_entity_poly.pdbx_strand_id
1 'polypeptide(L)'
;FRCSGSDGYLNWVDSMLNINDTGNEFLTKNDKMKFIIMDSPEELRDEIRNLNKKNTNSARMVAGFCWPWSDPNEDGTLKEDIVIGNFRATWELKDFNHVKFNKKPETPPWNLWPIDPKCAEQVGSIYTVQGFEFDYIGLIWGNDLVYDYNIHDWVGKPENSKDPVIKRDKNFTIHIKNIYRTLLTLSL
;
A
#
# COMPACT_ATOMS: atom_id res chain seq x y z
N PHE A 1 6.50 8.87 -31.73
CA PHE A 1 5.25 8.66 -30.98
C PHE A 1 5.47 7.50 -30.01
N ARG A 2 5.72 7.79 -28.73
CA ARG A 2 5.73 6.78 -27.64
C ARG A 2 4.41 6.93 -26.88
N CYS A 3 3.83 5.81 -26.49
CA CYS A 3 2.56 5.71 -25.77
C CYS A 3 2.62 6.46 -24.43
N SER A 4 2.26 7.73 -24.42
CA SER A 4 2.37 8.68 -23.30
C SER A 4 1.27 8.59 -22.24
N GLY A 5 0.53 7.48 -22.19
CA GLY A 5 -0.66 7.35 -21.33
C GLY A 5 -0.35 6.98 -19.87
N SER A 6 0.74 6.25 -19.63
CA SER A 6 1.22 5.92 -18.27
C SER A 6 2.24 6.95 -17.78
N ASP A 7 3.03 7.53 -18.69
CA ASP A 7 4.01 8.58 -18.37
C ASP A 7 3.37 9.79 -17.68
N GLY A 8 2.14 10.17 -18.07
CA GLY A 8 1.40 11.27 -17.46
C GLY A 8 1.12 11.05 -15.97
N TYR A 9 0.61 9.87 -15.62
CA TYR A 9 0.34 9.51 -14.22
C TYR A 9 1.63 9.39 -13.40
N LEU A 10 2.67 8.74 -13.93
CA LEU A 10 3.96 8.63 -13.24
C LEU A 10 4.58 10.00 -12.95
N ASN A 11 4.57 10.89 -13.93
CA ASN A 11 5.04 12.26 -13.79
C ASN A 11 4.22 13.05 -12.76
N TRP A 12 2.89 12.86 -12.76
CA TRP A 12 2.02 13.47 -11.76
C TRP A 12 2.32 12.96 -10.35
N VAL A 13 2.52 11.65 -10.16
CA VAL A 13 2.92 11.08 -8.86
C VAL A 13 4.27 11.66 -8.40
N ASP A 14 5.24 11.78 -9.30
CA ASP A 14 6.56 12.32 -8.99
C ASP A 14 6.53 13.80 -8.60
N SER A 15 5.71 14.59 -9.31
CA SER A 15 5.47 15.99 -8.99
C SER A 15 4.71 16.14 -7.67
N MET A 16 3.64 15.36 -7.47
CA MET A 16 2.80 15.38 -6.26
C MET A 16 3.61 15.03 -5.01
N LEU A 17 4.48 14.02 -5.09
CA LEU A 17 5.38 13.61 -4.00
C LEU A 17 6.61 14.51 -3.86
N ASN A 18 6.80 15.50 -4.74
CA ASN A 18 7.99 16.35 -4.81
C ASN A 18 9.27 15.49 -4.81
N ILE A 19 9.31 14.50 -5.71
CA ILE A 19 10.47 13.62 -5.97
C ILE A 19 11.26 14.17 -7.17
N ASN A 20 10.56 14.49 -8.25
CA ASN A 20 11.10 15.18 -9.41
C ASN A 20 10.06 16.21 -9.89
N ASP A 21 10.50 17.43 -10.19
CA ASP A 21 9.66 18.38 -10.89
C ASP A 21 9.58 17.98 -12.35
N THR A 22 8.44 17.39 -12.74
CA THR A 22 8.18 16.98 -14.12
C THR A 22 7.29 17.98 -14.86
N GLY A 23 6.91 19.11 -14.22
CA GLY A 23 5.96 20.09 -14.76
C GLY A 23 4.53 19.58 -14.94
N ASN A 24 4.19 18.41 -14.40
CA ASN A 24 2.86 17.79 -14.49
C ASN A 24 2.13 17.88 -13.15
N GLU A 25 1.60 19.06 -12.83
CA GLU A 25 0.97 19.33 -11.53
C GLU A 25 -0.44 18.72 -11.41
N PHE A 26 -1.09 18.38 -12.54
CA PHE A 26 -2.48 17.92 -12.56
C PHE A 26 -2.64 16.61 -13.32
N LEU A 27 -3.34 15.66 -12.71
CA LEU A 27 -3.87 14.50 -13.41
C LEU A 27 -5.03 14.94 -14.30
N THR A 28 -4.93 14.65 -15.60
CA THR A 28 -5.93 15.07 -16.59
C THR A 28 -6.99 13.99 -16.78
N LYS A 29 -8.19 14.38 -17.21
CA LYS A 29 -9.26 13.42 -17.55
C LYS A 29 -8.93 12.49 -18.73
N ASN A 30 -7.87 12.79 -19.47
CA ASN A 30 -7.43 12.02 -20.64
C ASN A 30 -6.39 10.93 -20.25
N ASP A 31 -5.95 10.89 -19.00
CA ASP A 31 -5.06 9.85 -18.53
C ASP A 31 -5.78 8.49 -18.47
N LYS A 32 -5.04 7.43 -18.80
CA LYS A 32 -5.58 6.06 -18.78
C LYS A 32 -5.83 5.55 -17.37
N MET A 33 -5.17 6.15 -16.39
CA MET A 33 -5.27 5.80 -14.98
C MET A 33 -6.28 6.71 -14.27
N LYS A 34 -7.07 6.09 -13.40
CA LYS A 34 -8.05 6.80 -12.57
C LYS A 34 -7.54 6.85 -11.14
N PHE A 35 -7.33 8.05 -10.62
CA PHE A 35 -7.05 8.29 -9.20
C PHE A 35 -8.32 8.78 -8.49
N ILE A 36 -8.63 8.20 -7.33
CA ILE A 36 -9.81 8.55 -6.52
C ILE A 36 -9.37 8.62 -5.07
N ILE A 37 -9.78 9.68 -4.38
CA ILE A 37 -9.67 9.77 -2.91
C ILE A 37 -10.99 9.26 -2.34
N MET A 38 -10.92 8.28 -1.45
CA MET A 38 -12.07 7.74 -0.71
C MET A 38 -12.12 8.39 0.67
N ASP A 39 -13.32 8.54 1.24
CA ASP A 39 -13.50 9.21 2.53
C ASP A 39 -13.10 8.31 3.71
N SER A 40 -13.07 6.99 3.51
CA SER A 40 -12.72 6.03 4.56
C SER A 40 -12.06 4.73 4.04
N PRO A 41 -11.28 4.03 4.88
CA PRO A 41 -10.71 2.72 4.53
C PRO A 41 -11.77 1.63 4.37
N GLU A 42 -12.94 1.76 4.99
CA GLU A 42 -14.09 0.87 4.77
C GLU A 42 -14.61 0.98 3.34
N GLU A 43 -14.82 2.19 2.83
CA GLU A 43 -15.25 2.43 1.45
C GLU A 43 -14.24 1.87 0.45
N LEU A 44 -12.95 2.10 0.71
CA LEU A 44 -11.85 1.55 -0.08
C LEU A 44 -11.92 0.02 -0.12
N ARG A 45 -12.08 -0.65 1.03
CA ARG A 45 -12.20 -2.11 1.11
C ARG A 45 -13.43 -2.62 0.36
N ASP A 46 -14.56 -1.96 0.49
CA ASP A 46 -15.79 -2.38 -0.19
C ASP A 46 -15.70 -2.22 -1.70
N GLU A 47 -15.00 -1.20 -2.21
CA GLU A 47 -14.71 -1.08 -3.63
C GLU A 47 -13.77 -2.18 -4.12
N ILE A 48 -12.71 -2.49 -3.36
CA ILE A 48 -11.80 -3.62 -3.69
C ILE A 48 -12.57 -4.95 -3.76
N ARG A 49 -13.50 -5.19 -2.83
CA ARG A 49 -14.39 -6.36 -2.89
C ARG A 49 -15.28 -6.36 -4.13
N ASN A 50 -15.84 -5.21 -4.49
CA ASN A 50 -16.71 -5.09 -5.66
C ASN A 50 -15.94 -5.34 -6.97
N LEU A 51 -14.70 -4.85 -7.08
CA LEU A 51 -13.82 -5.10 -8.20
C LEU A 51 -13.46 -6.60 -8.29
N ASN A 52 -13.08 -7.21 -7.18
CA ASN A 52 -12.76 -8.64 -7.13
C ASN A 52 -13.98 -9.56 -7.39
N LYS A 53 -15.21 -9.13 -7.08
CA LYS A 53 -16.43 -9.85 -7.49
C LYS A 53 -16.66 -9.82 -9.00
N LYS A 54 -16.26 -8.75 -9.68
CA LYS A 54 -16.39 -8.58 -11.14
C LYS A 54 -15.28 -9.30 -11.90
N ASN A 55 -14.05 -9.17 -11.40
CA ASN A 55 -12.86 -9.82 -11.94
C ASN A 55 -12.00 -10.32 -10.77
N THR A 56 -12.00 -11.63 -10.54
CA THR A 56 -11.27 -12.25 -9.43
C THR A 56 -9.80 -11.86 -9.48
N ASN A 57 -9.26 -11.42 -8.34
CA ASN A 57 -7.85 -11.05 -8.19
C ASN A 57 -7.39 -9.80 -8.96
N SER A 58 -8.32 -8.99 -9.48
CA SER A 58 -8.01 -7.73 -10.17
C SER A 58 -7.54 -6.62 -9.23
N ALA A 59 -7.88 -6.71 -7.94
CA ALA A 59 -7.67 -5.62 -7.00
C ALA A 59 -7.06 -6.07 -5.67
N ARG A 60 -6.21 -5.22 -5.10
CA ARG A 60 -5.60 -5.42 -3.77
C ARG A 60 -5.56 -4.15 -2.93
N MET A 61 -5.60 -4.34 -1.61
CA MET A 61 -5.30 -3.27 -0.66
C MET A 61 -3.82 -3.30 -0.29
N VAL A 62 -3.21 -2.12 -0.18
CA VAL A 62 -1.83 -1.94 0.29
C VAL A 62 -1.79 -0.78 1.27
N ALA A 63 -0.73 -0.70 2.08
CA ALA A 63 -0.58 0.40 3.02
C ALA A 63 0.88 0.81 3.23
N GLY A 64 1.07 2.05 3.68
CA GLY A 64 2.32 2.45 4.33
C GLY A 64 2.57 1.65 5.61
N PHE A 65 3.84 1.49 6.00
CA PHE A 65 4.23 0.61 7.10
C PHE A 65 4.09 1.31 8.48
N CYS A 66 2.88 1.77 8.80
CA CYS A 66 2.54 2.52 10.04
C CYS A 66 2.03 1.65 11.20
N TRP A 67 1.71 0.38 10.94
CA TRP A 67 1.20 -0.57 11.92
C TRP A 67 2.18 -1.71 12.14
N PRO A 68 2.20 -2.34 13.33
CA PRO A 68 3.01 -3.53 13.56
C PRO A 68 2.66 -4.61 12.54
N TRP A 69 3.64 -5.42 12.13
CA TRP A 69 3.39 -6.63 11.38
C TRP A 69 3.61 -7.81 12.31
N SER A 70 2.60 -8.16 13.10
CA SER A 70 2.69 -9.17 14.16
C SER A 70 2.77 -10.58 13.59
N ASP A 71 3.34 -11.49 14.38
CA ASP A 71 3.25 -12.92 14.07
C ASP A 71 1.78 -13.37 14.08
N PRO A 72 1.40 -14.38 13.28
CA PRO A 72 0.10 -15.02 13.40
C PRO A 72 -0.08 -15.60 14.82
N ASN A 73 -1.33 -15.67 15.26
CA ASN A 73 -1.70 -16.27 16.54
C ASN A 73 -1.44 -17.79 16.52
N GLU A 74 -1.30 -18.41 17.69
CA GLU A 74 -1.03 -19.86 17.80
C GLU A 74 -2.14 -20.74 17.19
N ASP A 75 -3.35 -20.20 17.03
CA ASP A 75 -4.50 -20.84 16.37
C ASP A 75 -4.49 -20.71 14.84
N GLY A 76 -3.47 -20.04 14.28
CA GLY A 76 -3.29 -19.83 12.85
C GLY A 76 -3.99 -18.60 12.28
N THR A 77 -4.73 -17.83 13.10
CA THR A 77 -5.35 -16.57 12.65
C THR A 77 -4.32 -15.45 12.56
N LEU A 78 -4.56 -14.48 11.68
CA LEU A 78 -3.73 -13.27 11.62
C LEU A 78 -4.25 -12.23 12.59
N LYS A 79 -3.35 -11.44 13.15
CA LYS A 79 -3.70 -10.33 14.04
C LYS A 79 -4.14 -9.11 13.21
N GLU A 80 -5.23 -8.48 13.65
CA GLU A 80 -5.74 -7.24 13.06
C GLU A 80 -4.91 -6.03 13.52
N ASP A 81 -3.67 -5.95 13.05
CA ASP A 81 -2.75 -4.87 13.43
C ASP A 81 -3.13 -3.50 12.84
N ILE A 82 -3.78 -3.49 11.66
CA ILE A 82 -4.17 -2.25 10.99
C ILE A 82 -5.49 -1.77 11.59
N VAL A 83 -5.39 -0.75 12.43
CA VAL A 83 -6.49 -0.17 13.19
C VAL A 83 -6.63 1.32 12.85
N ILE A 84 -7.77 1.70 12.26
CA ILE A 84 -8.09 3.10 11.92
C ILE A 84 -9.55 3.35 12.35
N GLY A 85 -9.74 3.98 13.51
CA GLY A 85 -11.09 4.09 14.09
C GLY A 85 -11.73 2.72 14.30
N ASN A 86 -12.83 2.45 13.61
CA ASN A 86 -13.53 1.15 13.63
C ASN A 86 -13.01 0.17 12.58
N PHE A 87 -12.25 0.64 11.59
CA PHE A 87 -11.62 -0.23 10.61
C PHE A 87 -10.61 -1.15 11.29
N ARG A 88 -10.65 -2.41 10.89
CA ARG A 88 -9.72 -3.47 11.27
C ARG A 88 -9.34 -4.24 10.01
N ALA A 89 -8.06 -4.49 9.85
CA ALA A 89 -7.52 -5.36 8.81
C ALA A 89 -6.24 -6.04 9.28
N THR A 90 -5.92 -7.17 8.64
CA THR A 90 -4.68 -7.90 8.84
C THR A 90 -3.72 -7.54 7.72
N TRP A 91 -2.42 -7.53 8.03
CA TRP A 91 -1.39 -7.64 7.00
C TRP A 91 -1.47 -9.01 6.29
N GLU A 92 -0.70 -9.16 5.22
CA GLU A 92 -0.40 -10.45 4.64
C GLU A 92 0.40 -11.35 5.60
N LEU A 93 0.36 -12.67 5.41
CA LEU A 93 1.05 -13.61 6.30
C LEU A 93 2.57 -13.59 6.08
N LYS A 94 3.32 -12.86 6.93
CA LYS A 94 4.80 -12.91 6.94
C LYS A 94 5.34 -14.29 7.26
N ASP A 95 6.64 -14.48 7.06
CA ASP A 95 7.35 -15.67 7.50
C ASP A 95 7.11 -15.95 9.00
N PHE A 96 6.78 -17.20 9.29
CA PHE A 96 6.37 -17.72 10.59
C PHE A 96 7.18 -18.97 10.99
N ASN A 97 8.35 -19.21 10.39
CA ASN A 97 9.21 -20.36 10.68
C ASN A 97 9.58 -20.50 12.18
N HIS A 98 9.53 -19.41 12.94
CA HIS A 98 9.79 -19.38 14.38
C HIS A 98 8.55 -19.57 15.27
N VAL A 99 7.35 -19.56 14.71
CA VAL A 99 6.08 -19.65 15.45
C VAL A 99 5.66 -21.11 15.64
N LYS A 100 5.31 -21.48 16.87
CA LYS A 100 4.74 -22.79 17.18
C LYS A 100 3.21 -22.70 17.10
N PHE A 101 2.62 -23.49 16.22
CA PHE A 101 1.17 -23.48 16.02
C PHE A 101 0.50 -24.69 16.67
N ASN A 102 -0.66 -24.44 17.26
CA ASN A 102 -1.66 -25.46 17.56
C ASN A 102 -2.41 -25.86 16.27
N LYS A 103 -2.62 -24.88 15.38
CA LYS A 103 -3.16 -25.05 14.03
C LYS A 103 -2.45 -24.10 13.08
N LYS A 104 -1.93 -24.61 11.96
CA LYS A 104 -1.23 -23.77 10.98
C LYS A 104 -2.21 -22.78 10.32
N PRO A 105 -1.75 -21.57 9.95
CA PRO A 105 -2.56 -20.65 9.17
C PRO A 105 -3.07 -21.30 7.89
N GLU A 106 -4.35 -21.10 7.59
CA GLU A 106 -4.95 -21.47 6.30
C GLU A 106 -4.69 -20.42 5.22
N THR A 107 -4.30 -19.22 5.66
CA THR A 107 -3.86 -18.13 4.81
C THR A 107 -2.58 -18.51 4.05
N PRO A 108 -2.53 -18.31 2.72
CA PRO A 108 -1.31 -18.47 1.94
C PRO A 108 -0.16 -17.58 2.46
N PRO A 109 1.11 -18.03 2.38
CA PRO A 109 2.26 -17.21 2.76
C PRO A 109 2.38 -15.93 1.91
N TRP A 110 3.09 -14.93 2.43
CA TRP A 110 3.26 -13.60 1.83
C TRP A 110 3.60 -13.64 0.33
N ASN A 111 4.46 -14.56 -0.12
CA ASN A 111 4.88 -14.64 -1.52
C ASN A 111 3.75 -15.06 -2.48
N LEU A 112 2.66 -15.63 -1.96
CA LEU A 112 1.46 -15.95 -2.74
C LEU A 112 0.36 -14.89 -2.59
N TRP A 113 0.49 -13.94 -1.65
CA TRP A 113 -0.49 -12.87 -1.42
C TRP A 113 -0.91 -12.11 -2.69
N PRO A 114 0.00 -11.78 -3.63
CA PRO A 114 -0.39 -11.05 -4.84
C PRO A 114 -1.34 -11.84 -5.75
N ILE A 115 -1.21 -13.17 -5.78
CA ILE A 115 -1.87 -14.01 -6.79
C ILE A 115 -2.98 -14.90 -6.23
N ASP A 116 -2.98 -15.20 -4.93
CA ASP A 116 -3.98 -16.08 -4.32
C ASP A 116 -5.23 -15.30 -3.89
N PRO A 117 -6.42 -15.60 -4.44
CA PRO A 117 -7.66 -14.89 -4.08
C PRO A 117 -8.02 -14.96 -2.59
N LYS A 118 -7.53 -15.95 -1.84
CA LYS A 118 -7.74 -16.04 -0.38
C LYS A 118 -7.11 -14.89 0.39
N CYS A 119 -6.13 -14.22 -0.23
CA CYS A 119 -5.42 -13.09 0.36
C CYS A 119 -6.05 -11.73 0.03
N ALA A 120 -7.15 -11.68 -0.74
CA ALA A 120 -7.74 -10.42 -1.22
C ALA A 120 -8.21 -9.46 -0.11
N GLU A 121 -8.55 -10.00 1.07
CA GLU A 121 -8.98 -9.22 2.24
C GLU A 121 -7.81 -8.70 3.10
N GLN A 122 -6.60 -9.19 2.86
CA GLN A 122 -5.39 -8.74 3.55
C GLN A 122 -4.83 -7.48 2.89
N VAL A 123 -4.15 -6.67 3.70
CA VAL A 123 -3.40 -5.52 3.20
C VAL A 123 -1.95 -5.95 2.95
N GLY A 124 -1.42 -5.65 1.78
CA GLY A 124 -0.04 -5.94 1.41
C GLY A 124 0.92 -4.81 1.81
N SER A 125 2.11 -5.18 2.28
CA SER A 125 3.21 -4.24 2.49
C SER A 125 4.05 -4.02 1.22
N ILE A 126 4.87 -2.97 1.23
CA ILE A 126 5.84 -2.69 0.14
C ILE A 126 6.76 -3.88 -0.18
N TYR A 127 7.06 -4.71 0.82
CA TYR A 127 7.95 -5.86 0.69
C TYR A 127 7.34 -7.01 -0.12
N THR A 128 6.01 -7.12 -0.11
CA THR A 128 5.30 -8.21 -0.78
C THR A 128 4.81 -7.83 -2.16
N VAL A 129 4.45 -6.56 -2.36
CA VAL A 129 3.91 -6.05 -3.63
C VAL A 129 4.99 -5.87 -4.70
N GLN A 130 6.28 -5.87 -4.33
CA GLN A 130 7.37 -5.58 -5.25
C GLN A 130 7.43 -6.60 -6.40
N GLY A 131 7.34 -6.09 -7.63
CA GLY A 131 7.38 -6.92 -8.85
C GLY A 131 6.03 -7.47 -9.29
N PHE A 132 4.93 -7.04 -8.66
CA PHE A 132 3.58 -7.36 -9.08
C PHE A 132 2.84 -6.11 -9.57
N GLU A 133 1.91 -6.33 -10.48
CA GLU A 133 1.01 -5.31 -11.01
C GLU A 133 -0.43 -5.78 -10.85
N PHE A 134 -1.33 -4.82 -10.61
CA PHE A 134 -2.76 -5.08 -10.42
C PHE A 134 -3.59 -4.11 -11.28
N ASP A 135 -4.77 -4.54 -11.71
CA ASP A 135 -5.69 -3.64 -12.44
C ASP A 135 -6.11 -2.45 -11.56
N TYR A 136 -6.26 -2.69 -10.25
CA TYR A 136 -6.64 -1.68 -9.26
C TYR A 136 -5.90 -1.86 -7.94
N ILE A 137 -5.48 -0.75 -7.34
CA ILE A 137 -4.90 -0.73 -6.00
C ILE A 137 -5.67 0.23 -5.10
N GLY A 138 -6.00 -0.26 -3.91
CA GLY A 138 -6.47 0.55 -2.80
C GLY A 138 -5.33 0.83 -1.84
N LEU A 139 -4.79 2.05 -1.87
CA LEU A 139 -3.73 2.47 -0.95
C LEU A 139 -4.33 3.12 0.31
N ILE A 140 -4.05 2.52 1.46
CA ILE A 140 -4.26 3.16 2.76
C ILE A 140 -3.02 4.02 3.06
N TRP A 141 -3.22 5.34 3.02
CA TRP A 141 -2.18 6.30 3.33
C TRP A 141 -1.91 6.37 4.84
N GLY A 142 -0.65 6.17 5.24
CA GLY A 142 -0.21 6.21 6.62
C GLY A 142 0.20 7.60 7.10
N ASN A 143 0.38 7.76 8.42
CA ASN A 143 0.81 9.03 9.02
C ASN A 143 2.34 9.14 9.17
N ASP A 144 3.10 8.25 8.55
CA ASP A 144 4.56 8.31 8.44
C ASP A 144 5.05 9.23 7.31
N LEU A 145 4.16 9.70 6.44
CA LEU A 145 4.40 10.74 5.45
C LEU A 145 3.25 11.73 5.44
N VAL A 146 3.51 12.98 5.82
CA VAL A 146 2.49 14.04 5.93
C VAL A 146 2.89 15.27 5.13
N TYR A 147 1.92 15.95 4.52
CA TYR A 147 2.18 17.20 3.82
C TYR A 147 2.17 18.37 4.81
N ASP A 148 3.24 19.17 4.85
CA ASP A 148 3.33 20.35 5.69
C ASP A 148 3.09 21.62 4.86
N TYR A 149 1.91 22.21 5.05
CA TYR A 149 1.48 23.42 4.34
C TYR A 149 2.34 24.66 4.62
N ASN A 150 3.15 24.68 5.69
CA ASN A 150 4.00 25.84 5.97
C ASN A 150 5.23 25.87 5.05
N ILE A 151 5.81 24.71 4.80
CA ILE A 151 7.00 24.56 3.94
C ILE A 151 6.66 24.06 2.53
N HIS A 152 5.37 23.77 2.28
CA HIS A 152 4.86 23.25 1.01
C HIS A 152 5.57 21.97 0.53
N ASP A 153 5.91 21.08 1.47
CA ASP A 153 6.59 19.83 1.17
C ASP A 153 6.11 18.69 2.07
N TRP A 154 6.38 17.47 1.64
CA TRP A 154 6.15 16.27 2.43
C TRP A 154 7.24 16.08 3.48
N VAL A 155 6.81 15.80 4.70
CA VAL A 155 7.65 15.54 5.86
C VAL A 155 7.43 14.11 6.31
N GLY A 156 8.49 13.32 6.31
CA GLY A 156 8.48 12.00 6.91
C GLY A 156 8.43 12.08 8.45
N LYS A 157 7.69 11.18 9.07
CA LYS A 157 7.55 11.02 10.53
C LYS A 157 8.06 9.63 10.95
N PRO A 158 9.38 9.45 11.15
CA PRO A 158 9.97 8.16 11.51
C PRO A 158 9.34 7.50 12.75
N GLU A 159 8.85 8.30 13.70
CA GLU A 159 8.17 7.87 14.91
C GLU A 159 6.85 7.11 14.65
N ASN A 160 6.21 7.39 13.52
CA ASN A 160 4.96 6.76 13.08
C ASN A 160 5.20 5.50 12.25
N SER A 161 6.39 5.34 11.68
CA SER A 161 6.76 4.13 10.95
C SER A 161 7.06 2.96 11.89
N LYS A 162 6.55 1.79 11.55
CA LYS A 162 6.85 0.51 12.22
C LYS A 162 7.89 -0.30 11.46
N ASP A 163 8.42 0.25 10.37
CA ASP A 163 9.50 -0.37 9.61
C ASP A 163 10.82 -0.26 10.41
N PRO A 164 11.39 -1.37 10.89
CA PRO A 164 12.57 -1.32 11.74
C PRO A 164 13.83 -0.86 10.99
N VAL A 165 13.86 -1.00 9.67
CA VAL A 165 15.00 -0.64 8.81
C VAL A 165 14.90 0.83 8.44
N ILE A 166 13.80 1.24 7.83
CA ILE A 166 13.64 2.58 7.26
C ILE A 166 13.59 3.64 8.36
N LYS A 167 12.95 3.39 9.51
CA LYS A 167 12.81 4.40 10.58
C LYS A 167 14.12 4.92 11.17
N ARG A 168 15.25 4.23 10.95
CA ARG A 168 16.59 4.61 11.43
C ARG A 168 17.40 5.33 10.35
N ASP A 169 16.85 5.48 9.16
CA ASP A 169 17.53 6.10 8.04
C ASP A 169 17.59 7.63 8.21
N LYS A 170 18.75 8.21 7.92
CA LYS A 170 18.93 9.67 7.92
C LYS A 170 18.18 10.34 6.79
N ASN A 171 17.89 9.60 5.71
CA ASN A 171 17.14 10.04 4.53
C ASN A 171 15.68 9.55 4.56
N PHE A 172 15.11 9.34 5.75
CA PHE A 172 13.77 8.77 5.94
C PHE A 172 12.71 9.35 5.00
N THR A 173 12.60 10.68 4.91
CA THR A 173 11.61 11.34 4.05
C THR A 173 11.75 10.97 2.58
N ILE A 174 12.98 10.86 2.06
CA ILE A 174 13.23 10.48 0.67
C ILE A 174 12.81 9.02 0.45
N HIS A 175 13.17 8.13 1.37
CA HIS A 175 12.83 6.72 1.25
C HIS A 175 11.32 6.47 1.37
N ILE A 176 10.63 7.15 2.29
CA ILE A 176 9.19 6.97 2.43
C ILE A 176 8.43 7.56 1.25
N LYS A 177 8.87 8.70 0.68
CA LYS A 177 8.35 9.21 -0.61
C LYS A 177 8.44 8.15 -1.70
N ASN A 178 9.60 7.49 -1.84
CA ASN A 178 9.79 6.43 -2.83
C ASN A 178 8.91 5.20 -2.57
N ILE A 179 8.69 4.83 -1.30
CA ILE A 179 7.76 3.75 -0.94
C ILE A 179 6.35 4.09 -1.41
N TYR A 180 5.82 5.26 -1.05
CA TYR A 180 4.48 5.69 -1.49
C TYR A 180 4.38 5.84 -3.00
N ARG A 181 5.44 6.33 -3.67
CA ARG A 181 5.54 6.35 -5.13
C ARG A 181 5.35 4.95 -5.69
N THR A 182 6.09 3.95 -5.20
CA THR A 182 5.93 2.56 -5.65
C THR A 182 4.52 2.06 -5.42
N LEU A 183 3.94 2.26 -4.24
CA LEU A 183 2.58 1.81 -3.93
C LEU A 183 1.51 2.44 -4.85
N LEU A 184 1.66 3.73 -5.18
CA LEU A 184 0.78 4.44 -6.10
C LEU A 184 0.90 3.98 -7.56
N THR A 185 2.01 3.35 -7.93
CA THR A 185 2.32 2.96 -9.30
C THR A 185 2.34 1.43 -9.50
N LEU A 186 1.68 0.69 -8.62
CA LEU A 186 1.49 -0.76 -8.73
C LEU A 186 0.42 -1.14 -9.78
N SER A 187 -0.35 -0.18 -10.28
CA SER A 187 -1.25 -0.34 -11.42
C SER A 187 -0.69 0.52 -12.56
N LEU A 188 -0.36 -0.06 -13.71
CA LEU A 188 0.17 0.67 -14.88
C LEU A 188 -0.45 0.18 -16.19
#